data_AF-A0A5C5W5I5-F1
#
_entry.id   AF-A0A5C5W5I5-F1
#
_cell.length_a   1.000
_cell.length_b   1.000
_cell.length_c   1.000
_cell.angle_alpha   90.00
_cell.angle_beta   90.00
_cell.angle_gamma   90.00
#
_symmetry.space_group_name_H-M   'P 1'
#
loop_
_entity.id
_entity.type
_entity.pdbx_description
1 polymer ?
#
loop_
_entity_poly.entity_id
_entity_poly.type
_entity_poly.pdbx_seq_one_letter_code
_entity_poly.pdbx_strand_id
1 'polypeptide(L)'
;MTTVFERRFGSVGIFTLGCVIFLSDRCLAGGSACVPGSSVNVCVEWSQGPNPVPEVDFRVSFDAPFDNLNPLIQLREGDAGWKVYAELVASPGTPANIGALTIAPNAPTDNFVVTIVRPTQQGDQPGAANVGTINLDAASWTGHSSMGTGSHITGDLTGSIVVKADANDAGGEFSLRLDGGVPNAGSLIQAPVVRNCS
;
A
#
# COMPACT_ATOMS: atom_id res chain seq x y z
N MET A 1 -3.57 -59.12 -70.69
CA MET A 1 -2.82 -60.18 -70.00
C MET A 1 -2.04 -59.52 -68.87
N THR A 2 -2.46 -59.84 -67.65
CA THR A 2 -1.90 -59.61 -66.30
C THR A 2 -0.69 -58.68 -66.09
N THR A 3 -0.84 -57.68 -65.23
CA THR A 3 -0.08 -57.61 -63.95
C THR A 3 -0.71 -56.60 -62.99
N VAL A 4 -1.02 -57.10 -61.80
CA VAL A 4 -1.40 -56.37 -60.59
C VAL A 4 -0.12 -56.02 -59.85
N PHE A 5 -0.04 -54.83 -59.25
CA PHE A 5 0.88 -54.57 -58.15
C PHE A 5 0.22 -53.65 -57.10
N GLU A 6 -0.07 -54.24 -55.94
CA GLU A 6 -0.45 -53.56 -54.70
C GLU A 6 0.73 -52.75 -54.15
N ARG A 7 0.48 -51.56 -53.58
CA ARG A 7 1.22 -51.07 -52.41
C ARG A 7 0.31 -50.35 -51.42
N ARG A 8 0.64 -50.61 -50.16
CA ARG A 8 -0.16 -50.45 -48.95
C ARG A 8 -0.07 -49.05 -48.33
N PHE A 9 -1.15 -48.70 -47.65
CA PHE A 9 -1.31 -47.95 -46.39
C PHE A 9 -0.20 -47.00 -45.91
N GLY A 10 -0.65 -45.79 -45.56
CA GLY A 10 0.03 -44.89 -44.65
C GLY A 10 -0.90 -43.77 -44.19
N SER A 11 -1.97 -44.09 -43.47
CA SER A 11 -2.81 -43.09 -42.79
C SER A 11 -2.04 -42.50 -41.61
N VAL A 12 -1.46 -41.32 -41.81
CA VAL A 12 -0.84 -40.54 -40.72
C VAL A 12 -1.96 -39.86 -39.95
N GLY A 13 -2.36 -40.48 -38.83
CA GLY A 13 -3.25 -39.87 -37.85
C GLY A 13 -2.49 -38.78 -37.07
N ILE A 14 -2.81 -37.52 -37.35
CA ILE A 14 -2.36 -36.38 -36.56
C ILE A 14 -3.22 -36.34 -35.29
N PHE A 15 -2.67 -36.83 -34.17
CA PHE A 15 -3.22 -36.56 -32.85
C PHE A 15 -2.87 -35.11 -32.49
N THR A 16 -3.82 -34.19 -32.65
CA THR A 16 -3.76 -32.85 -32.07
C THR A 16 -3.91 -32.98 -30.56
N LEU A 17 -2.77 -33.10 -29.87
CA LEU A 17 -2.69 -32.92 -28.42
C LEU A 17 -2.93 -31.43 -28.14
N GLY A 18 -4.20 -31.05 -27.97
CA GLY A 18 -4.60 -29.72 -27.51
C GLY A 18 -4.09 -29.50 -26.11
N CYS A 19 -2.88 -28.97 -25.98
CA CYS A 19 -2.37 -28.42 -24.75
C CYS A 19 -3.19 -27.17 -24.44
N VAL A 20 -4.25 -27.32 -23.64
CA VAL A 20 -4.93 -26.18 -23.02
C VAL A 20 -3.95 -25.65 -21.98
N ILE A 21 -3.12 -24.70 -22.40
CA ILE A 21 -2.33 -23.89 -21.48
C ILE A 21 -3.35 -23.00 -20.77
N PHE A 22 -3.79 -23.41 -19.59
CA PHE A 22 -4.37 -22.48 -18.63
C PHE A 22 -3.25 -21.54 -18.20
N LEU A 23 -3.12 -20.42 -18.90
CA LEU A 23 -2.46 -19.24 -18.37
C LEU A 23 -3.30 -18.78 -17.18
N SER A 24 -3.01 -19.31 -15.99
CA SER A 24 -3.43 -18.67 -14.76
C SER A 24 -2.65 -17.36 -14.65
N ASP A 25 -3.17 -16.32 -15.31
CA ASP A 25 -2.77 -14.92 -15.17
C ASP A 25 -3.04 -14.47 -13.74
N ARG A 26 -2.15 -14.78 -12.78
CA ARG A 26 -2.05 -14.04 -11.50
C ARG A 26 -0.61 -13.99 -11.01
N CYS A 27 0.30 -13.48 -11.83
CA CYS A 27 1.42 -12.70 -11.31
C CYS A 27 1.02 -11.23 -11.40
N LEU A 28 0.04 -10.81 -10.59
CA LEU A 28 -0.17 -9.38 -10.34
C LEU A 28 0.95 -8.94 -9.40
N ALA A 29 2.09 -8.59 -10.00
CA ALA A 29 3.12 -7.84 -9.32
C ALA A 29 2.52 -6.49 -8.90
N GLY A 30 2.85 -6.02 -7.69
CA GLY A 30 2.40 -4.74 -7.17
C GLY A 30 2.62 -3.57 -8.12
N GLY A 31 1.96 -2.44 -7.85
CA GLY A 31 2.04 -1.23 -8.68
C GLY A 31 1.96 0.04 -7.85
N SER A 32 1.86 1.17 -8.55
CA SER A 32 1.78 2.52 -7.96
C SER A 32 0.66 3.34 -8.61
N ALA A 33 -0.05 4.14 -7.82
CA ALA A 33 -1.03 5.10 -8.29
C ALA A 33 -0.80 6.45 -7.59
N CYS A 34 -0.83 7.54 -8.36
CA CYS A 34 -0.65 8.89 -7.83
C CYS A 34 -1.88 9.76 -8.10
N VAL A 35 -2.33 10.50 -7.09
CA VAL A 35 -3.40 11.48 -7.16
C VAL A 35 -2.78 12.87 -7.16
N PRO A 36 -2.91 13.63 -8.27
CA PRO A 36 -2.33 14.96 -8.37
C PRO A 36 -3.18 15.99 -7.61
N GLY A 37 -2.53 16.75 -6.73
CA GLY A 37 -3.04 17.99 -6.15
C GLY A 37 -2.41 19.21 -6.83
N SER A 38 -2.80 20.42 -6.40
CA SER A 38 -2.24 21.65 -6.99
C SER A 38 -0.81 21.95 -6.54
N SER A 39 -0.41 21.48 -5.36
CA SER A 39 0.93 21.71 -4.78
C SER A 39 1.65 20.41 -4.38
N VAL A 40 0.88 19.34 -4.14
CA VAL A 40 1.39 18.04 -3.67
C VAL A 40 0.81 16.93 -4.54
N ASN A 41 1.66 15.99 -4.94
CA ASN A 41 1.23 14.70 -5.48
C ASN A 41 1.28 13.67 -4.35
N VAL A 42 0.21 12.91 -4.18
CA VAL A 42 0.16 11.79 -3.24
C VAL A 42 0.21 10.51 -4.03
N CYS A 43 1.08 9.59 -3.65
CA CYS A 43 1.22 8.30 -4.29
C CYS A 43 1.05 7.18 -3.28
N VAL A 44 0.43 6.10 -3.75
CA VAL A 44 0.28 4.85 -3.03
C VAL A 44 0.84 3.72 -3.88
N GLU A 45 1.55 2.80 -3.26
CA GLU A 45 1.98 1.54 -3.87
C GLU A 45 1.43 0.38 -3.05
N TRP A 46 1.10 -0.72 -3.72
CA TRP A 46 0.56 -1.92 -3.09
C TRP A 46 1.42 -3.11 -3.47
N SER A 47 1.47 -4.10 -2.58
CA SER A 47 2.37 -5.23 -2.72
C SER A 47 1.77 -6.37 -3.55
N GLN A 48 0.45 -6.56 -3.47
CA GLN A 48 -0.23 -7.68 -4.10
C GLN A 48 -1.64 -7.31 -4.59
N GLY A 49 -2.15 -8.10 -5.53
CA GLY A 49 -3.54 -8.00 -5.95
C GLY A 49 -3.77 -7.07 -7.15
N PRO A 50 -5.05 -6.88 -7.54
CA PRO A 50 -5.41 -6.03 -8.67
C PRO A 50 -5.02 -4.58 -8.39
N ASN A 51 -4.84 -3.80 -9.46
CA ASN A 51 -4.60 -2.37 -9.32
C ASN A 51 -5.75 -1.74 -8.52
N PRO A 52 -5.46 -1.06 -7.40
CA PRO A 52 -6.47 -0.40 -6.61
C PRO A 52 -7.06 0.75 -7.42
N VAL A 53 -8.37 0.89 -7.30
CA VAL A 53 -9.18 1.90 -7.95
C VAL A 53 -9.25 3.13 -7.03
N PRO A 54 -8.80 4.31 -7.48
CA PRO A 54 -8.97 5.55 -6.72
C PRO A 54 -10.44 5.81 -6.35
N GLU A 55 -10.66 6.40 -5.18
CA GLU A 55 -11.95 6.64 -4.51
C GLU A 55 -12.71 5.37 -4.04
N VAL A 56 -12.25 4.18 -4.42
CA VAL A 56 -12.83 2.89 -4.00
C VAL A 56 -11.93 2.19 -2.99
N ASP A 57 -10.68 1.92 -3.40
CA ASP A 57 -9.71 1.14 -2.60
C ASP A 57 -8.80 2.05 -1.78
N PHE A 58 -8.63 3.28 -2.22
CA PHE A 58 -8.02 4.36 -1.47
C PHE A 58 -8.59 5.71 -1.92
N ARG A 59 -8.51 6.71 -1.06
CA ARG A 59 -8.98 8.08 -1.32
C ARG A 59 -7.94 9.09 -0.89
N VAL A 60 -7.76 10.13 -1.70
CA VAL A 60 -6.92 11.29 -1.36
C VAL A 60 -7.80 12.54 -1.40
N SER A 61 -7.80 13.33 -0.32
CA SER A 61 -8.57 14.57 -0.25
C SER A 61 -7.66 15.76 0.04
N PHE A 62 -7.86 16.82 -0.74
CA PHE A 62 -7.21 18.12 -0.60
C PHE A 62 -8.18 19.21 -0.12
N ASP A 63 -9.37 18.81 0.35
CA ASP A 63 -10.46 19.70 0.79
C ASP A 63 -10.44 19.90 2.31
N ALA A 64 -11.04 21.00 2.78
CA ALA A 64 -11.14 21.33 4.20
C ALA A 64 -11.72 20.17 5.04
N PRO A 65 -11.20 19.89 6.24
CA PRO A 65 -10.18 20.67 6.98
C PRO A 65 -8.74 20.42 6.52
N PHE A 66 -8.53 19.55 5.53
CA PHE A 66 -7.25 19.35 4.87
C PHE A 66 -7.07 20.41 3.77
N ASP A 67 -5.85 20.48 3.21
CA ASP A 67 -5.57 21.42 2.14
C ASP A 67 -4.59 20.84 1.13
N ASN A 68 -4.28 21.62 0.10
CA ASN A 68 -3.34 21.24 -0.96
C ASN A 68 -1.90 21.02 -0.49
N LEU A 69 -1.56 21.40 0.74
CA LEU A 69 -0.25 21.19 1.34
C LEU A 69 -0.25 20.04 2.35
N ASN A 70 -1.40 19.73 2.94
CA ASN A 70 -1.58 18.73 4.01
C ASN A 70 -2.76 17.80 3.67
N PRO A 71 -2.66 16.96 2.62
CA PRO A 71 -3.74 16.10 2.19
C PRO A 71 -4.07 14.98 3.19
N LEU A 72 -5.32 14.52 3.15
CA LEU A 72 -5.76 13.27 3.77
C LEU A 72 -5.55 12.11 2.80
N ILE A 73 -4.95 11.03 3.29
CA ILE A 73 -4.88 9.72 2.65
C ILE A 73 -5.78 8.77 3.47
N GLN A 74 -6.72 8.11 2.80
CA GLN A 74 -7.58 7.10 3.42
C GLN A 74 -7.49 5.80 2.63
N LEU A 75 -6.96 4.74 3.25
CA LEU A 75 -6.90 3.39 2.67
C LEU A 75 -8.19 2.64 3.01
N ARG A 76 -8.74 1.90 2.05
CA ARG A 76 -10.03 1.21 2.21
C ARG A 76 -9.93 -0.28 1.96
N GLU A 77 -9.13 -0.67 0.98
CA GLU A 77 -8.80 -2.08 0.76
C GLU A 77 -7.57 -2.47 1.58
N GLY A 78 -7.64 -3.62 2.27
CA GLY A 78 -6.52 -4.16 3.02
C GLY A 78 -5.36 -4.60 2.11
N ASP A 79 -4.14 -4.18 2.44
CA ASP A 79 -2.90 -4.71 1.84
C ASP A 79 -1.80 -4.73 2.92
N ALA A 80 -1.00 -5.79 2.91
CA ALA A 80 0.09 -6.00 3.85
C ALA A 80 1.40 -5.30 3.43
N GLY A 81 1.38 -4.49 2.38
CA GLY A 81 2.53 -3.78 1.86
C GLY A 81 2.14 -2.46 1.19
N TRP A 82 1.12 -1.78 1.73
CA TRP A 82 0.84 -0.40 1.37
C TRP A 82 2.09 0.44 1.62
N LYS A 83 2.57 1.11 0.58
CA LYS A 83 3.55 2.20 0.70
C LYS A 83 2.86 3.49 0.34
N VAL A 84 3.04 4.53 1.15
CA VAL A 84 2.44 5.84 0.91
C VAL A 84 3.51 6.92 0.97
N TYR A 85 3.43 7.87 0.05
CA TYR A 85 4.30 9.04 0.07
C TYR A 85 3.61 10.25 -0.55
N ALA A 86 4.10 11.42 -0.18
CA ALA A 86 3.69 12.70 -0.76
C ALA A 86 4.93 13.46 -1.23
N GLU A 87 4.84 14.09 -2.39
CA GLU A 87 5.91 14.91 -2.96
C GLU A 87 5.40 16.25 -3.49
N LEU A 88 6.29 17.25 -3.55
CA LEU A 88 5.95 18.56 -4.08
C LEU A 88 5.83 18.52 -5.60
N VAL A 89 4.74 19.07 -6.15
CA VAL A 89 4.54 19.20 -7.61
C VAL A 89 5.64 20.07 -8.24
N ALA A 90 6.02 21.15 -7.55
CA ALA A 90 7.06 22.07 -8.03
C ALA A 90 8.48 21.49 -7.94
N SER A 91 8.68 20.41 -7.17
CA SER A 91 9.97 19.75 -6.99
C SER A 91 9.76 18.25 -6.75
N PRO A 92 9.48 17.46 -7.81
CA PRO A 92 9.29 16.02 -7.69
C PRO A 92 10.49 15.34 -7.02
N GLY A 93 10.23 14.36 -6.18
CA GLY A 93 11.26 13.75 -5.32
C GLY A 93 11.60 14.55 -4.05
N THR A 94 11.03 15.72 -3.84
CA THR A 94 11.08 16.40 -2.53
C THR A 94 9.86 15.98 -1.71
N PRO A 95 10.03 15.40 -0.51
CA PRO A 95 8.90 15.02 0.35
C PRO A 95 7.98 16.22 0.63
N ALA A 96 6.68 15.98 0.62
CA ALA A 96 5.63 16.94 1.01
C ALA A 96 4.93 16.47 2.29
N ASN A 97 4.08 17.31 2.89
CA ASN A 97 3.36 16.91 4.09
C ASN A 97 2.24 15.93 3.76
N ILE A 98 1.88 15.13 4.77
CA ILE A 98 0.64 14.36 4.81
C ILE A 98 -0.16 14.90 6.00
N GLY A 99 -1.35 15.45 5.76
CA GLY A 99 -2.20 15.96 6.83
C GLY A 99 -2.75 14.85 7.71
N ALA A 100 -3.22 13.77 7.11
CA ALA A 100 -3.58 12.56 7.85
C ALA A 100 -3.46 11.30 6.99
N LEU A 101 -3.13 10.19 7.64
CA LEU A 101 -3.16 8.85 7.08
C LEU A 101 -4.17 8.03 7.89
N THR A 102 -5.24 7.57 7.26
CA THR A 102 -6.33 6.86 7.93
C THR A 102 -6.75 5.60 7.19
N ILE A 103 -7.54 4.75 7.84
CA ILE A 103 -8.24 3.64 7.19
C ILE A 103 -9.76 3.85 7.22
N ALA A 104 -10.44 3.30 6.23
CA ALA A 104 -11.90 3.10 6.20
C ALA A 104 -12.18 1.76 5.53
N PRO A 105 -11.99 0.64 6.27
CA PRO A 105 -11.97 -0.71 5.69
C PRO A 105 -13.25 -1.04 4.92
N ASN A 106 -13.10 -1.60 3.72
CA ASN A 106 -14.21 -2.12 2.92
C ASN A 106 -14.75 -3.41 3.52
N ALA A 107 -13.89 -4.25 4.11
CA ALA A 107 -14.28 -5.42 4.87
C ALA A 107 -13.83 -5.33 6.35
N PRO A 108 -14.62 -5.89 7.29
CA PRO A 108 -14.30 -5.85 8.71
C PRO A 108 -13.05 -6.64 9.09
N THR A 109 -12.54 -7.49 8.20
CA THR A 109 -11.37 -8.35 8.39
C THR A 109 -10.14 -7.91 7.60
N ASP A 110 -10.23 -6.79 6.86
CA ASP A 110 -9.09 -6.27 6.12
C ASP A 110 -7.96 -5.91 7.06
N ASN A 111 -6.73 -6.22 6.66
CA ASN A 111 -5.53 -5.91 7.43
C ASN A 111 -4.70 -4.87 6.69
N PHE A 112 -4.08 -3.95 7.44
CA PHE A 112 -3.36 -2.82 6.86
C PHE A 112 -1.95 -2.76 7.42
N VAL A 113 -0.94 -3.03 6.59
CA VAL A 113 0.45 -2.73 6.95
C VAL A 113 0.92 -1.60 6.06
N VAL A 114 1.13 -0.43 6.66
CA VAL A 114 1.37 0.81 5.91
C VAL A 114 2.78 1.33 6.18
N THR A 115 3.52 1.60 5.11
CA THR A 115 4.89 2.12 5.18
C THR A 115 4.92 3.53 4.58
N ILE A 116 5.37 4.54 5.35
CA ILE A 116 5.52 5.91 4.82
C ILE A 116 6.91 6.02 4.18
N VAL A 117 6.99 5.78 2.88
CA VAL A 117 8.26 5.68 2.15
C VAL A 117 8.05 5.96 0.69
N ARG A 118 9.04 6.60 0.04
CA ARG A 118 9.10 6.72 -1.42
C ARG A 118 10.10 5.72 -1.99
N PRO A 119 9.64 4.67 -2.68
CA PRO A 119 10.53 3.74 -3.36
C PRO A 119 11.25 4.40 -4.52
N THR A 120 12.55 4.14 -4.64
CA THR A 120 13.35 4.58 -5.79
C THR A 120 14.31 3.49 -6.22
N GLN A 121 14.88 3.61 -7.41
CA GLN A 121 15.91 2.69 -7.91
C GLN A 121 17.19 2.68 -7.07
N GLN A 122 17.40 3.72 -6.25
CA GLN A 122 18.58 3.86 -5.38
C GLN A 122 18.30 3.43 -3.94
N GLY A 123 17.11 2.87 -3.69
CA GLY A 123 16.63 2.54 -2.36
C GLY A 123 15.52 3.46 -1.89
N ASP A 124 14.91 3.06 -0.80
CA ASP A 124 13.80 3.76 -0.17
C ASP A 124 14.23 5.13 0.35
N GLN A 125 13.43 6.15 0.05
CA GLN A 125 13.61 7.56 0.44
C GLN A 125 12.49 7.99 1.40
N PRO A 126 12.65 9.10 2.14
CA PRO A 126 11.60 9.59 3.01
C PRO A 126 10.27 9.78 2.27
N GLY A 127 9.17 9.32 2.87
CA GLY A 127 7.84 9.36 2.27
C GLY A 127 7.10 10.68 2.51
N ALA A 128 7.47 11.44 3.54
CA ALA A 128 6.81 12.71 3.85
C ALA A 128 7.75 13.72 4.54
N ALA A 129 7.43 15.01 4.40
CA ALA A 129 8.10 16.10 5.08
C ALA A 129 7.61 16.27 6.52
N ASN A 130 6.28 16.27 6.73
CA ASN A 130 5.66 16.22 8.05
C ASN A 130 4.43 15.33 7.96
N VAL A 131 4.02 14.75 9.09
CA VAL A 131 2.75 14.03 9.19
C VAL A 131 1.92 14.63 10.32
N GLY A 132 0.65 14.91 10.02
CA GLY A 132 -0.33 15.28 11.03
C GLY A 132 -0.69 14.07 11.86
N THR A 133 -1.72 13.34 11.46
CA THR A 133 -2.25 12.19 12.22
C THR A 133 -2.04 10.88 11.46
N ILE A 134 -1.76 9.81 12.20
CA ILE A 134 -1.82 8.43 11.71
C ILE A 134 -2.92 7.72 12.50
N ASN A 135 -4.05 7.41 11.88
CA ASN A 135 -5.13 6.66 12.53
C ASN A 135 -5.48 5.42 11.71
N LEU A 136 -4.80 4.32 11.99
CA LEU A 136 -5.04 3.02 11.37
C LEU A 136 -6.02 2.19 12.21
N ASP A 137 -7.06 2.81 12.76
CA ASP A 137 -8.18 2.13 13.43
C ASP A 137 -9.52 2.63 12.86
N ALA A 138 -10.53 1.78 12.96
CA ALA A 138 -11.87 2.05 12.47
C ALA A 138 -12.93 1.46 13.40
N ALA A 139 -14.07 2.13 13.51
CA ALA A 139 -15.18 1.66 14.33
C ALA A 139 -15.73 0.33 13.81
N SER A 140 -16.01 -0.61 14.71
CA SER A 140 -16.57 -1.93 14.39
C SER A 140 -15.71 -2.80 13.45
N TRP A 141 -14.45 -2.43 13.24
CA TRP A 141 -13.49 -3.21 12.45
C TRP A 141 -12.74 -4.21 13.36
N THR A 142 -12.52 -5.42 12.82
CA THR A 142 -11.97 -6.58 13.54
C THR A 142 -10.63 -7.08 13.00
N GLY A 143 -10.15 -6.51 11.89
CA GLY A 143 -8.80 -6.75 11.39
C GLY A 143 -7.75 -6.06 12.26
N HIS A 144 -6.52 -6.04 11.76
CA HIS A 144 -5.39 -5.40 12.42
C HIS A 144 -4.64 -4.44 11.51
N SER A 145 -3.86 -3.54 12.11
CA SER A 145 -3.01 -2.59 11.41
C SER A 145 -1.66 -2.41 12.08
N SER A 146 -0.66 -2.12 11.26
CA SER A 146 0.70 -1.85 11.70
C SER A 146 1.36 -0.81 10.81
N MET A 147 2.35 -0.12 11.36
CA MET A 147 3.30 0.64 10.55
C MET A 147 4.42 -0.30 10.09
N GLY A 148 4.59 -0.41 8.78
CA GLY A 148 5.62 -1.22 8.16
C GLY A 148 7.02 -0.69 8.43
N THR A 149 7.99 -1.61 8.44
CA THR A 149 9.41 -1.28 8.64
C THR A 149 9.92 -0.41 7.51
N GLY A 150 10.77 0.58 7.84
CA GLY A 150 11.34 1.49 6.85
C GLY A 150 10.53 2.76 6.62
N SER A 151 9.42 2.95 7.35
CA SER A 151 8.71 4.24 7.34
C SER A 151 9.63 5.37 7.78
N HIS A 152 9.65 6.47 7.03
CA HIS A 152 10.55 7.60 7.26
C HIS A 152 9.91 8.95 6.88
N ILE A 153 9.94 9.89 7.85
CA ILE A 153 9.52 11.28 7.71
C ILE A 153 10.72 12.20 7.99
N THR A 154 10.96 13.21 7.16
CA THR A 154 12.10 14.13 7.33
C THR A 154 11.89 15.21 8.38
N GLY A 155 10.66 15.44 8.80
CA GLY A 155 10.27 16.46 9.78
C GLY A 155 9.39 15.88 10.88
N ASP A 156 8.36 16.62 11.27
CA ASP A 156 7.63 16.38 12.50
C ASP A 156 6.43 15.46 12.32
N LEU A 157 6.12 14.73 13.40
CA LEU A 157 4.82 14.11 13.62
C LEU A 157 4.04 14.94 14.64
N THR A 158 2.95 15.58 14.18
CA THR A 158 2.29 16.65 14.93
C THR A 158 0.97 16.25 15.60
N GLY A 159 0.37 15.13 15.18
CA GLY A 159 -0.89 14.59 15.67
C GLY A 159 -0.80 13.09 16.00
N SER A 160 -1.88 12.53 16.56
CA SER A 160 -1.86 11.19 17.19
C SER A 160 -1.49 10.05 16.25
N ILE A 161 -0.93 8.99 16.82
CA ILE A 161 -0.77 7.68 16.20
C ILE A 161 -1.70 6.69 16.88
N VAL A 162 -2.48 5.98 16.06
CA VAL A 162 -3.28 4.83 16.46
C VAL A 162 -3.03 3.69 15.47
N VAL A 163 -2.68 2.52 16.00
CA VAL A 163 -2.58 1.23 15.29
C VAL A 163 -3.27 0.17 16.15
N LYS A 164 -3.72 -0.92 15.53
CA LYS A 164 -4.60 -1.89 16.19
C LYS A 164 -4.06 -3.31 16.04
N ALA A 165 -3.91 -4.01 17.16
CA ALA A 165 -3.77 -5.46 17.17
C ALA A 165 -5.15 -6.14 17.15
N ASP A 166 -5.28 -7.28 16.48
CA ASP A 166 -6.48 -8.10 16.53
C ASP A 166 -6.54 -8.97 17.81
N ALA A 167 -7.60 -9.77 17.93
CA ALA A 167 -7.84 -10.62 19.10
C ALA A 167 -6.81 -11.75 19.28
N ASN A 168 -5.94 -11.99 18.30
CA ASN A 168 -4.87 -12.97 18.36
C ASN A 168 -3.49 -12.32 18.56
N ASP A 169 -3.45 -11.05 18.99
CA ASP A 169 -2.24 -10.24 19.13
C ASP A 169 -1.47 -10.01 17.82
N ALA A 170 -2.11 -10.16 16.65
CA ALA A 170 -1.49 -9.80 15.38
C ALA A 170 -1.69 -8.32 15.08
N GLY A 171 -0.65 -7.65 14.60
CA GLY A 171 -0.67 -6.23 14.31
C GLY A 171 -0.33 -5.35 15.52
N GLY A 172 -0.59 -4.05 15.39
CA GLY A 172 -0.28 -3.06 16.43
C GLY A 172 1.21 -2.70 16.50
N GLU A 173 2.05 -3.24 15.61
CA GLU A 173 3.45 -2.85 15.54
C GLU A 173 3.62 -1.45 14.96
N PHE A 174 4.61 -0.73 15.48
CA PHE A 174 4.95 0.60 15.04
C PHE A 174 6.44 0.74 14.80
N SER A 175 6.83 1.00 13.55
CA SER A 175 8.21 1.32 13.16
C SER A 175 8.21 2.58 12.31
N LEU A 176 8.80 3.66 12.82
CA LEU A 176 8.88 4.95 12.12
C LEU A 176 10.18 5.67 12.48
N ARG A 177 10.92 6.08 11.45
CA ARG A 177 12.03 7.01 11.58
C ARG A 177 11.52 8.44 11.40
N LEU A 178 11.90 9.32 12.32
CA LEU A 178 11.67 10.76 12.28
C LEU A 178 13.02 11.46 12.29
N ASP A 179 13.30 12.33 11.32
CA ASP A 179 14.46 13.23 11.41
C ASP A 179 14.11 14.54 12.17
N GLY A 180 12.81 14.86 12.28
CA GLY A 180 12.28 15.94 13.11
C GLY A 180 11.84 15.48 14.51
N GLY A 181 10.89 16.20 15.09
CA GLY A 181 10.41 16.02 16.46
C GLY A 181 8.98 15.50 16.58
N VAL A 182 8.57 15.35 17.83
CA VAL A 182 7.19 15.03 18.23
C VAL A 182 6.72 16.12 19.20
N PRO A 183 6.23 17.27 18.69
CA PRO A 183 6.03 18.49 19.51
C PRO A 183 5.05 18.31 20.67
N ASN A 184 4.22 17.26 20.64
CA ASN A 184 3.22 16.95 21.67
C ASN A 184 3.26 15.47 22.12
N ALA A 185 4.45 14.88 22.27
CA ALA A 185 4.64 13.44 22.53
C ALA A 185 3.75 12.85 23.66
N GLY A 186 3.43 13.64 24.69
CA GLY A 186 2.62 13.21 25.84
C GLY A 186 1.15 12.89 25.55
N SER A 187 0.60 13.31 24.40
CA SER A 187 -0.78 13.00 23.97
C SER A 187 -0.86 12.15 22.71
N LEU A 188 0.30 11.75 22.15
CA LEU A 188 0.40 11.36 20.74
C LEU A 188 0.49 9.85 20.50
N ILE A 189 0.98 9.06 21.46
CA ILE A 189 1.16 7.61 21.30
C ILE A 189 0.13 6.89 22.18
N GLN A 190 -1.01 6.54 21.60
CA GLN A 190 -1.94 5.56 22.19
C GLN A 190 -1.66 4.19 21.56
N ALA A 191 -0.46 3.66 21.77
CA ALA A 191 -0.16 2.27 21.43
C ALA A 191 -0.65 1.36 22.57
N PRO A 192 -1.14 0.14 22.28
CA PRO A 192 -1.20 -0.90 23.30
C PRO A 192 0.24 -1.35 23.60
N VAL A 193 0.79 -0.86 24.73
CA VAL A 193 2.02 -1.32 25.40
C VAL A 193 3.33 -1.28 24.57
N VAL A 194 4.17 -0.30 24.86
CA VAL A 194 5.60 -0.31 24.51
C VAL A 194 6.29 -1.44 25.29
N ARG A 195 6.70 -2.53 24.61
CA ARG A 195 7.67 -3.47 25.19
C ARG A 195 9.08 -3.02 24.81
N ASN A 196 9.82 -2.51 25.80
CA ASN A 196 11.26 -2.35 25.67
C ASN A 196 11.90 -3.74 25.56
N CYS A 197 12.59 -4.00 24.45
CA CYS A 197 13.52 -5.12 24.38
C CYS A 197 14.78 -4.72 25.18
N SER A 198 14.93 -5.32 26.35
CA SER A 198 16.18 -5.39 27.12
C SER A 198 17.11 -6.45 26.57
#